data_AF-A0A3N5LN12-F1
#
_entry.id   AF-A0A3N5LN12-F1
#
_cell.length_a   1.000
_cell.length_b   1.000
_cell.length_c   1.000
_cell.angle_alpha   90.00
_cell.angle_beta   90.00
_cell.angle_gamma   90.00
#
_symmetry.space_group_name_H-M   'P 1'
#
loop_
_entity.id
_entity.type
_entity.pdbx_description
1 polymer ?
#
loop_
_entity_poly.entity_id
_entity_poly.type
_entity_poly.pdbx_seq_one_letter_code
_entity_poly.pdbx_strand_id
1 'polypeptide(L)'
;MYTFAVILLLGLAVMAVVMLFDRFLRIADEIMMAVAILLGIGTAWLADFNMFAEWGFLLREEWIGITLTGVILGGVAYLMHELVGLIAGVHRRFVDEAVEFEKVHDLRRAA
;
A
#
# COMPACT_ATOMS: atom_id res chain seq x y z
N MET A 1 8.29 14.05 15.00
CA MET A 1 8.99 12.75 15.29
C MET A 1 8.18 11.53 14.87
N TYR A 2 6.83 11.54 14.88
CA TYR A 2 6.00 10.40 14.47
C TYR A 2 5.43 10.49 13.05
N THR A 3 5.71 11.58 12.32
CA THR A 3 5.19 11.87 10.98
C THR A 3 5.39 10.71 10.01
N PHE A 4 6.56 10.07 10.04
CA PHE A 4 6.86 8.90 9.20
C PHE A 4 5.96 7.70 9.51
N ALA A 5 5.76 7.38 10.79
CA ALA A 5 4.87 6.28 11.18
C ALA A 5 3.42 6.57 10.80
N VAL A 6 2.97 7.83 10.95
CA VAL A 6 1.64 8.27 10.56
C VAL A 6 1.42 8.10 9.05
N ILE A 7 2.39 8.50 8.22
CA ILE A 7 2.35 8.31 6.77
C ILE A 7 2.27 6.83 6.40
N LEU A 8 3.08 5.98 7.02
CA LEU A 8 3.07 4.55 6.75
C LEU A 8 1.72 3.92 7.12
N LEU A 9 1.18 4.24 8.31
CA LEU A 9 -0.10 3.69 8.76
C LEU A 9 -1.28 4.20 7.94
N LEU A 10 -1.28 5.48 7.56
CA LEU A 10 -2.29 6.06 6.66
C LEU A 10 -2.18 5.46 5.25
N GLY A 11 -0.97 5.29 4.72
CA GLY A 11 -0.75 4.62 3.44
C GLY A 11 -1.23 3.17 3.46
N LEU A 12 -0.98 2.45 4.56
CA LEU A 12 -1.51 1.10 4.77
C LEU A 12 -3.04 1.08 4.83
N ALA A 13 -3.66 2.07 5.51
CA ALA A 13 -5.11 2.20 5.56
C ALA A 13 -5.70 2.47 4.16
N VAL A 14 -5.09 3.38 3.39
CA VAL A 14 -5.47 3.65 1.99
C VAL A 14 -5.34 2.39 1.14
N MET A 15 -4.23 1.64 1.28
CA MET A 15 -4.04 0.37 0.58
C MET A 15 -5.16 -0.63 0.91
N ALA A 16 -5.52 -0.79 2.19
CA ALA A 16 -6.58 -1.71 2.60
C ALA A 16 -7.92 -1.35 1.96
N VAL A 17 -8.22 -0.05 1.85
CA VAL A 17 -9.42 0.45 1.17
C VAL A 17 -9.35 0.19 -0.33
N VAL A 18 -8.22 0.43 -0.98
CA VAL A 18 -8.01 0.13 -2.42
C VAL A 18 -8.21 -1.36 -2.70
N MET A 19 -7.62 -2.24 -1.89
CA MET A 19 -7.78 -3.69 -2.03
C MET A 19 -9.24 -4.13 -1.86
N LEU A 20 -9.98 -3.46 -0.97
CA LEU A 20 -11.42 -3.70 -0.82
C LEU A 20 -12.17 -3.32 -2.10
N PHE A 21 -11.89 -2.14 -2.66
CA PHE A 21 -12.48 -1.69 -3.92
C PHE A 21 -12.15 -2.62 -5.09
N ASP A 22 -10.90 -3.04 -5.22
CA ASP A 22 -10.48 -3.96 -6.28
C ASP A 22 -11.27 -5.28 -6.20
N ARG A 23 -11.41 -5.84 -4.99
CA ARG A 23 -12.21 -7.07 -4.78
C ARG A 23 -13.67 -6.93 -5.22
N PHE A 24 -14.29 -5.75 -5.03
CA PHE A 24 -15.69 -5.53 -5.38
C PHE A 24 -15.90 -5.13 -6.84
N LEU A 25 -15.00 -4.33 -7.41
CA LEU A 25 -15.19 -3.67 -8.70
C LEU A 25 -14.33 -4.27 -9.82
N ARG A 26 -13.39 -5.19 -9.51
CA ARG A 26 -12.43 -5.79 -10.47
C ARG A 26 -11.76 -4.71 -11.32
N ILE A 27 -11.12 -3.77 -10.64
CA ILE A 27 -10.58 -2.56 -11.26
C ILE A 27 -9.36 -2.98 -12.10
N ALA A 28 -9.18 -2.35 -13.26
CA ALA A 28 -7.96 -2.57 -14.04
C ALA A 28 -6.73 -2.02 -13.29
N ASP A 29 -5.60 -2.73 -13.35
CA ASP A 29 -4.37 -2.36 -12.64
C ASP A 29 -3.95 -0.90 -12.90
N GLU A 30 -4.13 -0.42 -14.14
CA GLU A 30 -3.84 0.96 -14.55
C GLU A 30 -4.67 2.02 -13.79
N ILE A 31 -5.91 1.69 -13.42
CA ILE A 31 -6.82 2.58 -12.70
C ILE A 31 -6.56 2.53 -11.19
N MET A 32 -6.01 1.41 -10.69
CA MET A 32 -5.74 1.22 -9.27
C MET A 32 -4.83 2.32 -8.70
N MET A 33 -3.78 2.70 -9.44
CA MET A 33 -2.87 3.77 -9.02
C MET A 33 -3.59 5.12 -8.91
N ALA A 34 -4.44 5.45 -9.88
CA ALA A 34 -5.23 6.67 -9.86
C ALA A 34 -6.20 6.69 -8.67
N VAL A 35 -6.87 5.56 -8.39
CA VAL A 35 -7.76 5.40 -7.24
C VAL A 35 -7.00 5.55 -5.92
N ALA A 36 -5.82 4.93 -5.80
CA ALA A 36 -4.97 5.04 -4.62
C ALA A 36 -4.53 6.48 -4.35
N ILE A 37 -4.16 7.23 -5.40
CA ILE A 37 -3.81 8.65 -5.28
C ILE A 37 -5.01 9.48 -4.85
N LEU A 38 -6.17 9.29 -5.48
CA LEU A 38 -7.40 10.03 -5.12
C LEU A 38 -7.82 9.75 -3.67
N LEU A 39 -7.76 8.49 -3.25
CA LEU A 39 -8.03 8.12 -1.86
C LEU A 39 -6.98 8.66 -0.90
N GLY A 40 -5.70 8.67 -1.28
CA GLY A 40 -4.62 9.28 -0.50
C GLY A 40 -4.84 10.78 -0.29
N ILE A 41 -5.19 11.51 -1.35
CA ILE A 41 -5.59 12.93 -1.29
C ILE A 41 -6.79 13.11 -0.38
N GLY A 42 -7.88 12.36 -0.62
CA GLY A 42 -9.08 12.44 0.21
C GLY A 42 -8.80 12.17 1.69
N THR A 43 -7.92 11.20 1.98
CA THR A 43 -7.55 10.85 3.35
C THR A 43 -6.70 11.93 4.02
N ALA A 44 -5.74 12.51 3.31
CA ALA A 44 -4.93 13.62 3.84
C ALA A 44 -5.79 14.85 4.15
N TRP A 45 -6.74 15.17 3.28
CA TRP A 45 -7.71 16.24 3.51
C TRP A 45 -8.66 15.94 4.66
N LEU A 46 -9.14 14.71 4.79
CA LEU A 46 -10.02 14.30 5.90
C LEU A 46 -9.29 14.36 7.25
N ALA A 47 -8.00 14.04 7.26
CA ALA A 47 -7.15 14.08 8.45
C ALA A 47 -6.52 15.46 8.72
N ASP A 48 -6.74 16.45 7.84
CA ASP A 48 -6.07 17.75 7.84
C ASP A 48 -4.54 17.63 8.02
N PHE A 49 -3.96 16.64 7.34
CA PHE A 49 -2.58 16.22 7.60
C PHE A 49 -1.61 16.81 6.57
N ASN A 50 -0.71 17.66 7.05
CA ASN A 50 0.35 18.28 6.25
C ASN A 50 1.74 17.80 6.72
N MET A 51 2.30 16.84 6.01
CA MET A 51 3.64 16.31 6.31
C MET A 51 4.74 17.37 6.19
N PHE A 52 4.61 18.30 5.24
CA PHE A 52 5.62 19.32 4.99
C PHE A 52 5.71 20.32 6.14
N ALA A 53 4.56 20.72 6.71
CA ALA A 53 4.52 21.55 7.90
C ALA A 53 5.19 20.86 9.10
N GLU A 54 4.92 19.57 9.30
CA GLU A 54 5.54 18.73 10.35
C GLU A 54 7.07 18.58 10.19
N TRP A 55 7.58 18.72 8.95
CA TRP A 55 9.01 18.70 8.65
C TRP A 55 9.65 20.09 8.64
N GLY A 56 8.88 21.14 8.95
CA GLY A 56 9.37 22.53 8.97
C GLY A 56 9.45 23.19 7.59
N PHE A 57 8.89 22.58 6.55
CA PHE A 57 8.77 23.19 5.23
C PHE A 57 7.51 24.03 5.15
N LEU A 58 7.67 25.35 5.14
CA LEU A 58 6.59 26.29 4.94
C LEU A 58 6.31 26.45 3.44
N LEU A 59 5.21 25.86 3.00
CA LEU A 59 4.66 26.08 1.67
C LEU A 59 3.85 27.39 1.66
N ARG A 60 3.83 28.08 0.52
CA ARG A 60 3.11 29.35 0.38
C ARG A 60 1.63 29.22 0.71
N GLU A 61 1.02 28.15 0.23
CA GLU A 61 -0.38 27.82 0.48
C GLU A 61 -0.46 26.47 1.18
N GLU A 62 -1.17 26.42 2.31
CA GLU A 62 -1.23 25.23 3.17
C GLU A 62 -1.90 24.03 2.47
N TRP A 63 -2.93 24.30 1.66
CA TRP A 63 -3.68 23.27 0.92
C TRP A 63 -2.79 22.47 -0.06
N ILE A 64 -1.71 23.08 -0.55
CA ILE A 64 -0.74 22.41 -1.43
C ILE A 64 -0.01 21.32 -0.65
N GLY A 65 0.35 21.59 0.62
CA GLY A 65 1.03 20.65 1.49
C GLY A 65 0.17 19.44 1.82
N ILE A 66 -1.10 19.67 2.14
CA ILE A 66 -2.07 18.59 2.41
C ILE A 66 -2.26 17.72 1.15
N THR A 67 -2.42 18.35 -0.02
CA THR A 67 -2.63 17.62 -1.28
C THR A 67 -1.41 16.79 -1.68
N LEU A 68 -0.20 17.35 -1.59
CA LEU A 68 1.05 16.62 -1.84
C LEU A 68 1.23 15.48 -0.84
N THR A 69 0.89 15.69 0.43
CA THR A 69 0.92 14.64 1.45
C THR A 69 0.00 13.48 1.04
N GLY A 70 -1.20 13.80 0.55
CA GLY A 70 -2.11 12.79 0.03
C GLY A 70 -1.62 12.03 -1.20
N VAL A 71 -0.92 12.70 -2.12
CA VAL A 71 -0.24 12.02 -3.25
C VAL A 71 0.80 11.04 -2.73
N ILE A 72 1.59 11.45 -1.72
CA ILE A 72 2.57 10.58 -1.07
C ILE A 72 1.87 9.39 -0.41
N LEU A 73 0.75 9.60 0.30
CA LEU A 73 -0.03 8.50 0.89
C LEU A 73 -0.50 7.50 -0.17
N GLY A 74 -0.97 7.97 -1.32
CA GLY A 74 -1.35 7.10 -2.44
C GLY A 74 -0.15 6.31 -3.00
N GLY A 75 1.01 6.95 -3.12
CA GLY A 75 2.25 6.28 -3.51
C GLY A 75 2.74 5.25 -2.49
N VAL A 76 2.65 5.56 -1.20
CA VAL A 76 2.96 4.61 -0.11
C VAL A 76 2.00 3.43 -0.14
N ALA A 77 0.71 3.68 -0.37
CA ALA A 77 -0.29 2.62 -0.51
C ALA A 77 0.05 1.66 -1.67
N TYR A 78 0.42 2.22 -2.82
CA TYR A 78 0.86 1.44 -3.99
C TYR A 78 2.14 0.63 -3.68
N LEU A 79 3.13 1.25 -3.04
CA LEU A 79 4.35 0.56 -2.62
C LEU A 79 4.04 -0.61 -1.68
N MET A 80 3.16 -0.41 -0.69
CA MET A 80 2.77 -1.46 0.25
C MET A 80 2.06 -2.61 -0.46
N HIS A 81 1.21 -2.30 -1.45
CA HIS A 81 0.55 -3.31 -2.26
C HIS A 81 1.56 -4.20 -2.99
N GLU A 82 2.54 -3.59 -3.67
CA GLU A 82 3.60 -4.34 -4.36
C GLU A 82 4.46 -5.16 -3.39
N LEU A 83 4.80 -4.62 -2.21
CA LEU A 83 5.54 -5.35 -1.19
C LEU A 83 4.78 -6.59 -0.70
N VAL A 84 3.47 -6.47 -0.47
CA VAL A 84 2.62 -7.61 -0.10
C VAL A 84 2.56 -8.64 -1.23
N GLY A 85 2.44 -8.17 -2.48
CA GLY A 85 2.48 -9.02 -3.67
C GLY A 85 3.77 -9.82 -3.80
N LEU A 86 4.92 -9.18 -3.58
CA LEU A 86 6.24 -9.81 -3.58
C LEU A 86 6.36 -10.89 -2.49
N ILE A 87 5.96 -10.57 -1.26
CA ILE A 87 6.01 -11.53 -0.14
C ILE A 87 5.11 -12.73 -0.43
N ALA A 88 3.89 -12.49 -0.92
CA ALA A 88 2.96 -13.55 -1.29
C ALA A 88 3.51 -14.41 -2.43
N GLY A 89 4.16 -13.80 -3.43
CA GLY A 89 4.80 -14.50 -4.55
C GLY A 89 5.94 -15.40 -4.09
N VAL A 90 6.84 -14.90 -3.23
CA VAL A 90 7.93 -15.68 -2.65
C VAL A 90 7.40 -16.84 -1.81
N HIS A 91 6.38 -16.61 -1.00
CA HIS A 91 5.75 -17.66 -0.21
C HIS A 91 5.17 -18.78 -1.08
N ARG A 92 4.43 -18.42 -2.14
CA ARG A 92 3.89 -19.41 -3.10
C ARG A 92 4.98 -20.25 -3.73
N ARG A 93 6.08 -19.61 -4.16
CA ARG A 93 7.22 -20.32 -4.74
C ARG A 93 7.78 -21.39 -3.79
N PHE A 94 7.98 -21.06 -2.52
CA PHE A 94 8.46 -22.04 -1.54
C PHE A 94 7.48 -23.19 -1.32
N VAL A 95 6.18 -22.91 -1.31
CA VAL A 95 5.14 -23.95 -1.21
C VAL A 95 5.14 -24.86 -2.43
N ASP A 96 5.28 -24.30 -3.63
CA ASP A 96 5.30 -25.05 -4.88
C ASP A 96 6.56 -25.93 -4.99
N GLU A 97 7.73 -25.40 -4.65
CA GLU A 97 8.98 -26.16 -4.59
C GLU A 97 8.86 -27.32 -3.59
N ALA A 98 8.30 -27.08 -2.39
CA ALA A 98 8.08 -28.14 -1.41
C ALA A 98 7.15 -29.25 -1.93
N VAL A 99 6.07 -28.90 -2.62
CA VAL A 99 5.15 -29.85 -3.25
C VAL A 99 5.84 -30.65 -4.35
N GLU A 100 6.73 -30.03 -5.13
CA GLU A 100 7.51 -30.71 -6.15
C GLU A 100 8.49 -31.72 -5.52
N PHE A 101 9.21 -31.31 -4.47
CA PHE A 101 10.11 -32.22 -3.73
C PHE A 101 9.36 -33.42 -3.13
N GLU A 102 8.18 -33.21 -2.53
CA GLU A 102 7.32 -34.27 -2.00
C GLU A 102 6.94 -35.29 -3.09
N LYS A 103 6.57 -34.82 -4.28
CA LYS A 103 6.19 -35.68 -5.41
C LYS A 103 7.38 -36.45 -5.97
N VAL A 104 8.55 -35.82 -6.10
CA VAL A 104 9.75 -36.47 -6.67
C VAL A 104 10.29 -37.53 -5.71
N HIS A 105 10.18 -37.31 -4.39
CA HIS A 105 10.80 -38.17 -3.39
C HIS A 105 9.79 -39.12 -2.68
N ASP A 106 8.53 -39.15 -3.12
CA ASP A 106 7.42 -39.91 -2.51
C ASP A 106 7.32 -39.71 -0.99
N LEU A 107 7.57 -38.47 -0.54
CA LEU A 107 7.57 -38.11 0.86
C LEU A 107 6.17 -37.70 1.31
N ARG A 108 5.71 -38.21 2.46
CA ARG A 108 4.45 -37.81 3.09
C ARG A 108 4.65 -36.53 3.92
N ARG A 109 3.74 -35.55 3.77
CA ARG A 109 3.70 -34.36 4.63
C ARG A 109 3.73 -34.73 6.10
N ALA A 110 4.68 -34.16 6.83
CA ALA A 110 4.61 -34.10 8.28
C ALA A 110 3.58 -33.02 8.65
N ALA A 111 2.38 -33.47 9.04
CA ALA A 111 1.34 -32.62 9.61
C ALA A 111 1.57 -32.42 11.12
#